data_AF-A0A1Y2BZY5-F1
#
_entry.id   AF-A0A1Y2BZY5-F1
#
_cell.length_a   1.000
_cell.length_b   1.000
_cell.length_c   1.000
_cell.angle_alpha   90.00
_cell.angle_beta   90.00
_cell.angle_gamma   90.00
#
_symmetry.space_group_name_H-M   'P 1'
#
loop_
_entity.id
_entity.type
_entity.pdbx_description
1 polymer ?
#
loop_
_entity_poly.entity_id
_entity_poly.type
_entity_poly.pdbx_seq_one_letter_code
_entity_poly.pdbx_strand_id
1 'polypeptide(L)'
;MLVLGLCLFAPVFALNNGVGRTPAMGWNSWNKFACDVNEDLIKEHADALVASGLADLGYNHINVDDCWQLTRDEKGFIHEDPSTFPSGIKALSDYIHSKGLKFGLYSSAGTMTCQRRPGGLYYEQQDAQRYAEWEIDYFKYDNCFNDGLSDRAGNIRRYGALRDALNATGRHINYALCQWGEQKIWEFGADLGNSWRTTGDIEDKWESVIDIINKNLDLSKYAGPGGFNDMDMLEVGNGHMTDEEYRTHFTVWAALKSPLLLGHDIRTMGQNTFDVIGNKEIIDINQDSLGKAAFFRARVENVYLWVGELSNGDRLLMVVNARENPVNAQVSLSSLVSTKEERLLSASWEVYVRDLWLHEDIGLFSNVVPMRNIPAHGVRILRLQRKGGDFPQLHPLVSHGKELIYVSEVSRSFCWSSVLSVVIFALLLPLLNRTFVFFKASVIYFNTRDTEMIVLEDDEEERMLMKAE
;
A
#
# COMPACT_ATOMS: atom_id res chain seq x y z
N MET A 1 29.12 -0.44 37.98
CA MET A 1 28.25 -1.57 37.60
C MET A 1 27.60 -1.22 36.27
N LEU A 2 28.10 -1.79 35.17
CA LEU A 2 27.46 -1.69 33.86
C LEU A 2 26.34 -2.73 33.85
N VAL A 3 25.07 -2.29 33.81
CA VAL A 3 23.95 -3.20 33.58
C VAL A 3 23.79 -3.32 32.07
N LEU A 4 24.39 -4.36 31.48
CA LEU A 4 24.02 -4.81 30.14
C LEU A 4 22.61 -5.40 30.22
N GLY A 5 21.62 -4.61 29.81
CA GLY A 5 20.29 -5.14 29.51
C GLY A 5 20.35 -5.95 28.22
N LEU A 6 20.45 -7.27 28.33
CA LEU A 6 20.13 -8.17 27.21
C LEU A 6 18.63 -8.04 26.91
N CYS A 7 18.27 -7.26 25.89
CA CYS A 7 16.98 -7.39 25.23
C CYS A 7 16.98 -8.71 24.44
N LEU A 8 16.49 -9.77 25.07
CA LEU A 8 16.14 -11.01 24.39
C LEU A 8 14.92 -10.73 23.49
N PHE A 9 15.15 -10.61 22.19
CA PHE A 9 14.07 -10.65 21.21
C PHE A 9 13.63 -12.11 21.05
N ALA A 10 12.36 -12.40 21.32
CA ALA A 10 11.73 -13.55 20.72
C ALA A 10 11.53 -13.22 19.23
N PRO A 11 12.15 -13.94 18.29
CA PRO A 11 11.73 -13.82 16.90
C PRO A 11 10.24 -14.17 16.85
N VAL A 12 9.45 -13.36 16.15
CA VAL A 12 8.10 -13.77 15.76
C VAL A 12 8.31 -14.96 14.83
N PHE A 13 8.06 -16.17 15.34
CA PHE A 13 8.13 -17.39 14.54
C PHE A 13 6.86 -17.42 13.68
N ALA A 14 6.92 -16.84 12.49
CA ALA A 14 5.85 -16.99 11.51
C ALA A 14 5.85 -18.40 10.90
N LEU A 15 4.72 -18.78 10.32
CA LEU A 15 4.51 -20.09 9.72
C LEU A 15 5.60 -20.37 8.67
N ASN A 16 6.35 -21.45 8.89
CA ASN A 16 7.42 -21.90 7.99
C ASN A 16 6.95 -23.10 7.16
N ASN A 17 5.90 -22.90 6.36
CA ASN A 17 5.31 -23.91 5.48
C ASN A 17 5.87 -23.86 4.04
N GLY A 18 7.00 -23.20 3.81
CA GLY A 18 7.67 -23.13 2.50
C GLY A 18 7.16 -22.05 1.54
N VAL A 19 6.11 -21.30 1.91
CA VAL A 19 5.52 -20.20 1.13
C VAL A 19 5.41 -18.92 1.96
N GLY A 20 4.88 -17.84 1.38
CA GLY A 20 4.61 -16.59 2.10
C GLY A 20 5.87 -15.88 2.60
N ARG A 21 7.02 -16.01 1.93
CA ARG A 21 8.25 -15.28 2.30
C ARG A 21 8.15 -13.78 2.02
N THR A 22 7.42 -13.43 0.97
CA THR A 22 6.96 -12.08 0.65
C THR A 22 5.43 -12.09 0.57
N PRO A 23 4.76 -10.94 0.65
CA PRO A 23 3.31 -10.86 0.51
C PRO A 23 2.85 -11.47 -0.82
N ALA A 24 1.71 -12.17 -0.80
CA ALA A 24 1.15 -12.75 -2.02
C ALA A 24 0.73 -11.64 -3.01
N MET A 25 0.95 -11.88 -4.30
CA MET A 25 0.50 -10.99 -5.37
C MET A 25 -0.31 -11.78 -6.39
N GLY A 26 -1.40 -11.20 -6.86
CA GLY A 26 -2.26 -11.87 -7.82
C GLY A 26 -3.57 -11.14 -8.04
N TRP A 27 -4.62 -11.87 -8.36
CA TRP A 27 -5.96 -11.38 -8.62
C TRP A 27 -6.99 -12.23 -7.87
N ASN A 28 -8.10 -11.62 -7.46
CA ASN A 28 -9.22 -12.29 -6.84
C ASN A 28 -10.54 -11.86 -7.52
N SER A 29 -11.44 -12.80 -7.75
CA SER A 29 -12.69 -12.59 -8.49
C SER A 29 -13.74 -11.73 -7.78
N TRP A 30 -13.66 -11.54 -6.46
CA TRP A 30 -14.79 -11.10 -5.65
C TRP A 30 -15.25 -9.67 -5.91
N ASN A 31 -14.37 -8.68 -5.80
CA ASN A 31 -14.75 -7.26 -5.81
C ASN A 31 -15.53 -6.85 -7.07
N LYS A 32 -15.18 -7.45 -8.22
CA LYS A 32 -15.83 -7.14 -9.49
C LYS A 32 -16.99 -8.07 -9.85
N PHE A 33 -16.88 -9.37 -9.54
CA PHE A 33 -17.79 -10.38 -10.08
C PHE A 33 -18.71 -11.01 -9.02
N ALA A 34 -18.40 -10.90 -7.74
CA ALA A 34 -19.15 -11.56 -6.66
C ALA A 34 -19.42 -13.05 -6.98
N CYS A 35 -20.69 -13.46 -7.04
CA CYS A 35 -21.07 -14.83 -7.43
C CYS A 35 -21.14 -15.08 -8.94
N ASP A 36 -20.95 -14.07 -9.79
CA ASP A 36 -20.97 -14.23 -11.26
C ASP A 36 -19.61 -14.75 -11.76
N VAL A 37 -19.21 -15.91 -11.24
CA VAL A 37 -17.93 -16.57 -11.53
C VAL A 37 -18.16 -17.90 -12.23
N ASN A 38 -17.36 -18.17 -13.26
CA ASN A 38 -17.38 -19.42 -14.02
C ASN A 38 -16.00 -19.72 -14.60
N GLU A 39 -15.79 -20.94 -15.08
CA GLU A 39 -14.51 -21.44 -15.60
C GLU A 39 -13.92 -20.55 -16.70
N ASP A 40 -14.72 -20.09 -17.66
CA ASP A 40 -14.24 -19.26 -18.77
C ASP A 40 -13.76 -17.89 -18.28
N LEU A 41 -14.53 -17.25 -17.38
CA LEU A 41 -14.13 -15.98 -16.77
C LEU A 41 -12.75 -16.08 -16.10
N ILE A 42 -12.51 -17.16 -15.36
CA ILE A 42 -11.24 -17.35 -14.64
C ILE A 42 -10.09 -17.61 -15.62
N LYS A 43 -10.33 -18.41 -16.67
CA LYS A 43 -9.34 -18.64 -17.74
C LYS A 43 -8.98 -17.35 -18.47
N GLU A 44 -9.96 -16.52 -18.80
CA GLU A 44 -9.73 -15.23 -19.45
C GLU A 44 -8.91 -14.28 -18.56
N HIS A 45 -9.12 -14.29 -17.25
CA HIS A 45 -8.30 -13.49 -16.32
C HIS A 45 -6.88 -14.04 -16.17
N ALA A 46 -6.71 -15.36 -16.17
CA ALA A 46 -5.39 -15.98 -16.21
C ALA A 46 -4.62 -15.56 -17.49
N ASP A 47 -5.29 -15.57 -18.64
CA ASP A 47 -4.71 -15.12 -19.91
C ASP A 47 -4.41 -13.62 -19.91
N ALA A 48 -5.33 -12.79 -19.40
CA ALA A 48 -5.13 -11.35 -19.33
C ALA A 48 -3.99 -10.95 -18.39
N LEU A 49 -3.81 -11.67 -17.27
CA LEU A 49 -2.72 -11.43 -16.32
C LEU A 49 -1.35 -11.69 -16.95
N VAL A 50 -1.23 -12.72 -17.79
CA VAL A 50 -0.02 -13.00 -18.56
C VAL A 50 0.15 -11.98 -19.70
N ALA A 51 -0.90 -11.76 -20.50
CA ALA A 51 -0.82 -10.91 -21.70
C ALA A 51 -0.52 -9.44 -21.38
N SER A 52 -0.95 -8.95 -20.21
CA SER A 52 -0.66 -7.58 -19.74
C SER A 52 0.76 -7.40 -19.21
N GLY A 53 1.51 -8.49 -18.98
CA GLY A 53 2.83 -8.45 -18.34
C GLY A 53 2.79 -8.32 -16.80
N LEU A 54 1.61 -8.31 -16.18
CA LEU A 54 1.48 -8.30 -14.73
C LEU A 54 2.06 -9.56 -14.09
N ALA A 55 1.95 -10.72 -14.76
CA ALA A 55 2.58 -11.95 -14.31
C ALA A 55 4.11 -11.80 -14.14
N ASP A 56 4.78 -11.10 -15.06
CA ASP A 56 6.22 -10.85 -15.01
C ASP A 56 6.63 -9.89 -13.88
N LEU A 57 5.69 -9.06 -13.42
CA LEU A 57 5.86 -8.19 -12.25
C LEU A 57 5.63 -8.91 -10.92
N GLY A 58 5.23 -10.18 -10.95
CA GLY A 58 5.05 -11.03 -9.78
C GLY A 58 3.60 -11.30 -9.39
N TYR A 59 2.61 -10.71 -10.07
CA TYR A 59 1.20 -11.07 -9.89
C TYR A 59 0.97 -12.48 -10.45
N ASN A 60 1.08 -13.50 -9.59
CA ASN A 60 1.10 -14.89 -10.05
C ASN A 60 -0.04 -15.75 -9.50
N HIS A 61 -0.85 -15.24 -8.58
CA HIS A 61 -2.03 -15.94 -8.09
C HIS A 61 -3.30 -15.56 -8.88
N ILE A 62 -4.08 -16.57 -9.30
CA ILE A 62 -5.46 -16.42 -9.76
C ILE A 62 -6.36 -17.07 -8.71
N ASN A 63 -7.09 -16.25 -7.94
CA ASN A 63 -7.90 -16.72 -6.82
C ASN A 63 -9.38 -16.66 -7.18
N VAL A 64 -10.06 -17.80 -7.06
CA VAL A 64 -11.52 -17.88 -7.13
C VAL A 64 -12.09 -17.74 -5.72
N ASP A 65 -12.93 -16.73 -5.54
CA ASP A 65 -13.59 -16.46 -4.25
C ASP A 65 -14.89 -17.27 -4.09
N ASP A 66 -15.83 -16.86 -3.24
CA ASP A 66 -17.06 -17.60 -2.95
C ASP A 66 -17.89 -17.95 -4.21
N CYS A 67 -18.88 -18.84 -4.02
CA CYS A 67 -19.85 -19.28 -5.03
C CYS A 67 -19.35 -20.29 -6.07
N TRP A 68 -18.14 -20.84 -5.93
CA TRP A 68 -17.63 -21.91 -6.81
C TRP A 68 -18.18 -23.31 -6.47
N GLN A 69 -18.51 -23.54 -5.20
CA GLN A 69 -18.94 -24.82 -4.65
C GLN A 69 -20.46 -24.95 -4.54
N LEU A 70 -20.97 -26.16 -4.74
CA LEU A 70 -22.42 -26.44 -4.70
C LEU A 70 -22.80 -27.45 -3.62
N THR A 71 -22.09 -28.57 -3.51
CA THR A 71 -22.51 -29.69 -2.65
C THR A 71 -21.34 -30.33 -1.90
N ARG A 72 -21.68 -31.23 -0.96
CA ARG A 72 -20.77 -32.24 -0.41
C ARG A 72 -21.33 -33.63 -0.71
N ASP A 73 -20.46 -34.60 -0.99
CA ASP A 73 -20.88 -36.00 -1.13
C ASP A 73 -21.11 -36.69 0.21
N GLU A 74 -21.56 -37.95 0.17
CA GLU A 74 -21.82 -38.77 1.37
C GLU A 74 -20.58 -39.00 2.25
N LYS A 75 -19.38 -38.81 1.71
CA LYS A 75 -18.10 -38.93 2.44
C LYS A 75 -17.64 -37.57 2.99
N GLY A 76 -18.37 -36.50 2.72
CA GLY A 76 -18.08 -35.16 3.16
C GLY A 76 -17.13 -34.38 2.27
N PHE A 77 -16.74 -34.88 1.08
CA PHE A 77 -15.90 -34.11 0.17
C PHE A 77 -16.69 -33.01 -0.54
N ILE A 78 -16.09 -31.83 -0.64
CA ILE A 78 -16.64 -30.67 -1.33
C ILE A 78 -16.58 -30.85 -2.86
N HIS A 79 -17.62 -30.39 -3.55
CA HIS A 79 -17.73 -30.41 -5.00
C HIS A 79 -18.12 -29.03 -5.54
N GLU A 80 -17.52 -28.67 -6.66
CA GLU A 80 -17.84 -27.49 -7.46
C GLU A 80 -19.27 -27.50 -7.99
N ASP A 81 -19.75 -26.33 -8.40
CA ASP A 81 -20.95 -26.22 -9.21
C ASP A 81 -20.64 -26.62 -10.67
N PRO A 82 -21.13 -27.78 -11.16
CA PRO A 82 -20.79 -28.26 -12.50
C PRO A 82 -21.41 -27.40 -13.61
N SER A 83 -22.33 -26.48 -13.28
CA SER A 83 -22.88 -25.54 -14.26
C SER A 83 -21.96 -24.37 -14.55
N THR A 84 -21.16 -23.94 -13.57
CA THR A 84 -20.19 -22.85 -13.71
C THR A 84 -18.76 -23.35 -13.91
N PHE A 85 -18.43 -24.55 -13.42
CA PHE A 85 -17.12 -25.21 -13.57
C PHE A 85 -17.28 -26.59 -14.22
N PRO A 86 -17.71 -26.67 -15.50
CA PRO A 86 -18.07 -27.93 -16.15
C PRO A 86 -16.90 -28.91 -16.35
N SER A 87 -15.66 -28.43 -16.41
CA SER A 87 -14.46 -29.28 -16.47
C SER A 87 -13.94 -29.68 -15.09
N GLY A 88 -14.48 -29.07 -14.04
CA GLY A 88 -14.08 -29.24 -12.65
C GLY A 88 -12.83 -28.45 -12.25
N ILE A 89 -12.63 -28.31 -10.94
CA ILE A 89 -11.61 -27.43 -10.35
C ILE A 89 -10.18 -27.91 -10.67
N LYS A 90 -9.95 -29.23 -10.75
CA LYS A 90 -8.64 -29.78 -11.16
C LYS A 90 -8.23 -29.29 -12.54
N ALA A 91 -9.14 -29.37 -13.52
CA ALA A 91 -8.85 -29.00 -14.89
C ALA A 91 -8.60 -27.49 -15.02
N LEU A 92 -9.31 -26.67 -14.24
CA LEU A 92 -9.04 -25.25 -14.15
C LEU A 92 -7.67 -24.95 -13.53
N SER A 93 -7.32 -25.65 -12.45
CA SER A 93 -6.00 -25.57 -11.82
C SER A 93 -4.88 -25.90 -12.82
N ASP A 94 -5.03 -27.02 -13.55
CA ASP A 94 -4.09 -27.43 -14.60
C ASP A 94 -3.92 -26.37 -15.70
N TYR A 95 -5.03 -25.74 -16.10
CA TYR A 95 -4.99 -24.64 -17.06
C TYR A 95 -4.17 -23.47 -16.53
N ILE A 96 -4.41 -23.03 -15.29
CA ILE A 96 -3.73 -21.91 -14.65
C ILE A 96 -2.23 -22.22 -14.49
N HIS A 97 -1.88 -23.43 -14.06
CA HIS A 97 -0.48 -23.87 -13.97
C HIS A 97 0.21 -23.93 -15.32
N SER A 98 -0.50 -24.30 -16.40
CA SER A 98 0.05 -24.29 -17.76
C SER A 98 0.46 -22.89 -18.25
N LYS A 99 -0.07 -21.84 -17.61
CA LYS A 99 0.31 -20.44 -17.86
C LYS A 99 1.46 -19.95 -16.97
N GLY A 100 2.02 -20.82 -16.12
CA GLY A 100 3.04 -20.46 -15.13
C GLY A 100 2.49 -19.72 -13.91
N LEU A 101 1.17 -19.67 -13.76
CA LEU A 101 0.49 -19.04 -12.63
C LEU A 101 0.22 -20.05 -11.52
N LYS A 102 -0.26 -19.56 -10.39
CA LYS A 102 -0.67 -20.30 -9.19
C LYS A 102 -2.16 -20.15 -8.99
N PHE A 103 -2.82 -21.21 -8.57
CA PHE A 103 -4.27 -21.22 -8.41
C PHE A 103 -4.68 -21.11 -6.94
N GLY A 104 -5.66 -20.25 -6.66
CA GLY A 104 -6.21 -20.09 -5.31
C GLY A 104 -7.71 -20.33 -5.24
N LEU A 105 -8.14 -20.79 -4.07
CA LEU A 105 -9.54 -21.11 -3.78
C LEU A 105 -9.98 -20.55 -2.43
N TYR A 106 -11.28 -20.64 -2.18
CA TYR A 106 -11.94 -20.05 -1.02
C TYR A 106 -12.83 -21.06 -0.28
N SER A 107 -12.92 -20.93 1.04
CA SER A 107 -14.01 -21.47 1.86
C SER A 107 -14.17 -20.62 3.12
N SER A 108 -15.01 -21.05 4.06
CA SER A 108 -15.19 -20.42 5.37
C SER A 108 -14.91 -21.39 6.50
N ALA A 109 -14.26 -20.90 7.57
CA ALA A 109 -14.15 -21.53 8.88
C ALA A 109 -15.49 -21.57 9.62
N GLY A 110 -16.57 -21.86 8.91
CA GLY A 110 -17.92 -22.02 9.42
C GLY A 110 -18.67 -23.09 8.64
N THR A 111 -19.90 -23.37 9.07
CA THR A 111 -20.75 -24.41 8.47
C THR A 111 -21.19 -24.04 7.05
N MET A 112 -21.18 -22.75 6.73
CA MET A 112 -21.43 -22.21 5.41
C MET A 112 -20.47 -21.06 5.12
N THR A 113 -20.28 -20.74 3.84
CA THR A 113 -19.63 -19.51 3.41
C THR A 113 -20.55 -18.30 3.56
N CYS A 114 -20.03 -17.09 3.35
CA CYS A 114 -20.82 -15.87 3.46
C CYS A 114 -22.02 -15.87 2.48
N GLN A 115 -21.87 -16.48 1.30
CA GLN A 115 -22.94 -16.69 0.33
C GLN A 115 -23.76 -17.97 0.55
N ARG A 116 -23.68 -18.55 1.75
CA ARG A 116 -24.45 -19.74 2.17
C ARG A 116 -24.19 -20.98 1.32
N ARG A 117 -22.98 -21.10 0.74
CA ARG A 117 -22.49 -22.34 0.15
C ARG A 117 -21.88 -23.24 1.23
N PRO A 118 -21.65 -24.55 0.98
CA PRO A 118 -20.97 -25.41 1.94
C PRO A 118 -19.65 -24.80 2.44
N GLY A 119 -19.50 -24.65 3.77
CA GLY A 119 -18.29 -24.17 4.42
C GLY A 119 -17.40 -25.33 4.91
N GLY A 120 -16.19 -25.02 5.38
CA GLY A 120 -15.16 -26.00 5.73
C GLY A 120 -15.16 -26.48 7.18
N LEU A 121 -15.91 -25.83 8.09
CA LEU A 121 -15.94 -26.23 9.49
C LEU A 121 -16.45 -27.66 9.65
N TYR A 122 -15.69 -28.48 10.39
CA TYR A 122 -15.90 -29.92 10.60
C TYR A 122 -15.55 -30.84 9.40
N TYR A 123 -15.07 -30.27 8.29
CA TYR A 123 -14.66 -31.00 7.08
C TYR A 123 -13.21 -30.69 6.68
N GLU A 124 -12.41 -30.14 7.59
CA GLU A 124 -11.09 -29.59 7.29
C GLU A 124 -10.15 -30.62 6.66
N GLN A 125 -10.25 -31.90 7.07
CA GLN A 125 -9.44 -32.99 6.52
C GLN A 125 -9.83 -33.36 5.09
N GLN A 126 -11.13 -33.52 4.83
CA GLN A 126 -11.66 -33.83 3.50
C GLN A 126 -11.37 -32.69 2.52
N ASP A 127 -11.59 -31.46 2.99
CA ASP A 127 -11.35 -30.25 2.21
C ASP A 127 -9.87 -30.09 1.88
N ALA A 128 -8.98 -30.19 2.87
CA ALA A 128 -7.54 -30.13 2.63
C ALA A 128 -7.06 -31.20 1.63
N GLN A 129 -7.53 -32.44 1.78
CA GLN A 129 -7.23 -33.51 0.83
C GLN A 129 -7.67 -33.12 -0.59
N ARG A 130 -8.91 -32.63 -0.75
CA ARG A 130 -9.44 -32.23 -2.05
C ARG A 130 -8.66 -31.07 -2.67
N TYR A 131 -8.30 -30.06 -1.86
CA TYR A 131 -7.49 -28.94 -2.31
C TYR A 131 -6.08 -29.38 -2.75
N ALA A 132 -5.47 -30.36 -2.08
CA ALA A 132 -4.20 -30.91 -2.52
C ALA A 132 -4.33 -31.73 -3.81
N GLU A 133 -5.39 -32.54 -3.95
CA GLU A 133 -5.71 -33.28 -5.18
C GLU A 133 -5.93 -32.34 -6.37
N TRP A 134 -6.58 -31.20 -6.14
CA TRP A 134 -6.78 -30.13 -7.12
C TRP A 134 -5.56 -29.23 -7.32
N GLU A 135 -4.49 -29.47 -6.58
CA GLU A 135 -3.24 -28.71 -6.69
C GLU A 135 -3.42 -27.20 -6.40
N ILE A 136 -4.25 -26.85 -5.42
CA ILE A 136 -4.41 -25.46 -4.98
C ILE A 136 -3.09 -24.93 -4.38
N ASP A 137 -2.73 -23.68 -4.65
CA ASP A 137 -1.50 -23.01 -4.18
C ASP A 137 -1.76 -21.91 -3.15
N TYR A 138 -2.97 -21.35 -3.14
CA TYR A 138 -3.40 -20.28 -2.25
C TYR A 138 -4.80 -20.58 -1.71
N PHE A 139 -5.04 -20.33 -0.43
CA PHE A 139 -6.33 -20.65 0.17
C PHE A 139 -6.81 -19.55 1.11
N LYS A 140 -7.89 -18.86 0.73
CA LYS A 140 -8.60 -17.88 1.58
C LYS A 140 -9.62 -18.61 2.44
N TYR A 141 -9.58 -18.39 3.75
CA TYR A 141 -10.51 -19.03 4.69
C TYR A 141 -11.23 -18.01 5.55
N ASP A 142 -12.53 -17.88 5.30
CA ASP A 142 -13.42 -16.89 5.90
C ASP A 142 -13.88 -17.25 7.32
N ASN A 143 -14.75 -16.42 7.91
CA ASN A 143 -15.23 -16.55 9.28
C ASN A 143 -16.77 -16.54 9.42
N CYS A 144 -17.51 -16.46 8.31
CA CYS A 144 -18.98 -16.55 8.29
C CYS A 144 -19.48 -17.91 8.83
N PHE A 145 -20.61 -17.90 9.54
CA PHE A 145 -21.28 -19.10 10.08
C PHE A 145 -20.40 -20.01 10.96
N ASN A 146 -19.50 -19.41 11.76
CA ASN A 146 -18.52 -20.08 12.61
C ASN A 146 -19.06 -20.89 13.82
N ASP A 147 -20.36 -21.19 13.87
CA ASP A 147 -21.00 -21.97 14.94
C ASP A 147 -20.80 -21.39 16.36
N GLY A 148 -20.68 -20.07 16.47
CA GLY A 148 -20.46 -19.37 17.75
C GLY A 148 -19.02 -19.46 18.28
N LEU A 149 -18.08 -19.95 17.48
CA LEU A 149 -16.67 -20.15 17.85
C LEU A 149 -15.79 -18.95 17.45
N SER A 150 -16.27 -17.72 17.69
CA SER A 150 -15.60 -16.47 17.32
C SER A 150 -14.66 -15.89 18.39
N ASP A 151 -14.60 -16.52 19.57
CA ASP A 151 -13.62 -16.15 20.60
C ASP A 151 -12.18 -16.53 20.17
N ARG A 152 -11.16 -15.99 20.84
CA ARG A 152 -9.76 -16.23 20.47
C ARG A 152 -9.42 -17.72 20.41
N ALA A 153 -9.91 -18.50 21.39
CA ALA A 153 -9.68 -19.94 21.42
C ALA A 153 -10.39 -20.66 20.27
N GLY A 154 -11.60 -20.24 19.92
CA GLY A 154 -12.36 -20.73 18.76
C GLY A 154 -11.67 -20.43 17.44
N ASN A 155 -11.17 -19.21 17.24
CA ASN A 155 -10.36 -18.84 16.08
C ASN A 155 -9.12 -19.75 15.96
N ILE A 156 -8.35 -19.91 17.05
CA ILE A 156 -7.16 -20.79 17.05
C ILE A 156 -7.55 -22.23 16.70
N ARG A 157 -8.66 -22.76 17.24
CA ARG A 157 -9.11 -24.12 16.94
C ARG A 157 -9.51 -24.28 15.47
N ARG A 158 -10.36 -23.40 14.94
CA ARG A 158 -10.93 -23.54 13.59
C ARG A 158 -9.89 -23.32 12.49
N TYR A 159 -9.12 -22.23 12.59
CA TYR A 159 -8.04 -21.95 11.63
C TYR A 159 -6.87 -22.93 11.78
N GLY A 160 -6.55 -23.33 13.01
CA GLY A 160 -5.53 -24.34 13.27
C GLY A 160 -5.88 -25.72 12.70
N ALA A 161 -7.16 -26.11 12.76
CA ALA A 161 -7.61 -27.40 12.21
C ALA A 161 -7.35 -27.50 10.70
N LEU A 162 -7.68 -26.46 9.92
CA LEU A 162 -7.40 -26.46 8.50
C LEU A 162 -5.89 -26.29 8.22
N ARG A 163 -5.16 -25.45 8.97
CA ARG A 163 -3.68 -25.38 8.86
C ARG A 163 -3.05 -26.76 8.96
N ASP A 164 -3.41 -27.52 9.99
CA ASP A 164 -2.84 -28.83 10.26
C ASP A 164 -3.24 -29.84 9.17
N ALA A 165 -4.48 -29.79 8.71
CA ALA A 165 -4.97 -30.61 7.60
C ALA A 165 -4.23 -30.31 6.30
N LEU A 166 -4.07 -29.04 5.92
CA LEU A 166 -3.31 -28.61 4.74
C LEU A 166 -1.87 -29.09 4.81
N ASN A 167 -1.20 -28.90 5.96
CA ASN A 167 0.18 -29.35 6.16
C ASN A 167 0.31 -30.89 6.04
N ALA A 168 -0.67 -31.65 6.51
CA ALA A 168 -0.67 -33.11 6.43
C ALA A 168 -0.76 -33.64 4.98
N THR A 169 -1.24 -32.83 4.02
CA THR A 169 -1.27 -33.21 2.60
C THR A 169 0.12 -33.25 1.96
N GLY A 170 1.10 -32.56 2.55
CA GLY A 170 2.43 -32.38 1.98
C GLY A 170 2.52 -31.34 0.85
N ARG A 171 1.40 -30.73 0.42
CA ARG A 171 1.41 -29.63 -0.55
C ARG A 171 1.64 -28.29 0.17
N HIS A 172 2.52 -27.46 -0.38
CA HIS A 172 2.77 -26.11 0.13
C HIS A 172 1.69 -25.15 -0.35
N ILE A 173 0.78 -24.75 0.55
CA ILE A 173 -0.36 -23.87 0.24
C ILE A 173 -0.24 -22.58 1.05
N ASN A 174 -0.32 -21.44 0.37
CA ASN A 174 -0.32 -20.11 1.00
C ASN A 174 -1.67 -19.88 1.68
N TYR A 175 -1.69 -19.85 3.01
CA TYR A 175 -2.92 -19.89 3.79
C TYR A 175 -3.31 -18.51 4.34
N ALA A 176 -4.39 -17.94 3.81
CA ALA A 176 -4.85 -16.59 4.13
C ALA A 176 -6.10 -16.61 5.01
N LEU A 177 -5.99 -16.05 6.21
CA LEU A 177 -7.06 -15.99 7.20
C LEU A 177 -7.96 -14.78 6.95
N CYS A 178 -9.26 -14.96 6.94
CA CYS A 178 -10.25 -13.91 6.68
C CYS A 178 -11.28 -13.85 7.82
N GLN A 179 -10.86 -13.33 8.97
CA GLN A 179 -11.71 -13.13 10.16
C GLN A 179 -11.80 -11.66 10.60
N TRP A 180 -11.46 -10.76 9.69
CA TRP A 180 -11.72 -9.34 9.77
C TRP A 180 -11.10 -8.57 10.95
N GLY A 181 -9.96 -9.04 11.47
CA GLY A 181 -9.28 -8.46 12.63
C GLY A 181 -9.84 -8.92 13.98
N GLU A 182 -10.85 -9.80 14.01
CA GLU A 182 -11.51 -10.23 15.24
C GLU A 182 -10.50 -10.77 16.26
N GLN A 183 -10.73 -10.51 17.54
CA GLN A 183 -9.86 -11.02 18.62
C GLN A 183 -8.37 -10.63 18.48
N LYS A 184 -8.04 -9.60 17.68
CA LYS A 184 -6.67 -9.14 17.42
C LYS A 184 -5.80 -10.24 16.77
N ILE A 185 -6.27 -10.78 15.65
CA ILE A 185 -5.61 -11.89 14.94
C ILE A 185 -4.12 -11.69 14.71
N TRP A 186 -3.65 -10.45 14.53
CA TRP A 186 -2.23 -10.14 14.37
C TRP A 186 -1.35 -10.60 15.56
N GLU A 187 -1.91 -10.83 16.74
CA GLU A 187 -1.17 -11.35 17.90
C GLU A 187 -0.91 -12.87 17.84
N PHE A 188 -1.58 -13.61 16.96
CA PHE A 188 -1.48 -15.08 16.90
C PHE A 188 -1.67 -15.69 15.50
N GLY A 189 -1.96 -14.88 14.48
CA GLY A 189 -2.21 -15.30 13.11
C GLY A 189 -0.96 -15.87 12.43
N ALA A 190 0.22 -15.41 12.85
CA ALA A 190 1.51 -15.89 12.36
C ALA A 190 1.76 -17.38 12.67
N ASP A 191 1.13 -17.92 13.73
CA ASP A 191 1.17 -19.35 14.04
C ASP A 191 0.18 -20.17 13.20
N LEU A 192 -0.77 -19.50 12.55
CA LEU A 192 -1.92 -20.13 11.90
C LEU A 192 -1.82 -20.12 10.38
N GLY A 193 -1.38 -19.02 9.77
CA GLY A 193 -1.26 -18.90 8.32
C GLY A 193 -0.28 -17.83 7.87
N ASN A 194 -0.25 -17.62 6.55
CA ASN A 194 0.69 -16.76 5.87
C ASN A 194 0.22 -15.31 5.71
N SER A 195 -1.07 -15.07 5.87
CA SER A 195 -1.62 -13.72 6.04
C SER A 195 -2.91 -13.74 6.86
N TRP A 196 -3.29 -12.59 7.41
CA TRP A 196 -4.55 -12.45 8.15
C TRP A 196 -5.21 -11.09 7.91
N ARG A 197 -6.48 -11.11 7.52
CA ARG A 197 -7.29 -9.89 7.37
C ARG A 197 -7.35 -9.15 8.69
N THR A 198 -7.03 -7.86 8.65
CA THR A 198 -6.95 -6.99 9.85
C THR A 198 -8.21 -6.17 10.10
N THR A 199 -9.12 -6.11 9.12
CA THR A 199 -10.34 -5.30 9.15
C THR A 199 -11.48 -6.01 8.42
N GLY A 200 -12.70 -5.47 8.55
CA GLY A 200 -13.79 -5.75 7.60
C GLY A 200 -13.41 -5.43 6.15
N ASP A 201 -14.30 -5.78 5.23
CA ASP A 201 -14.03 -5.69 3.80
C ASP A 201 -13.83 -4.25 3.32
N ILE A 202 -12.90 -4.09 2.38
CA ILE A 202 -12.71 -2.84 1.66
C ILE A 202 -13.91 -2.57 0.76
N GLU A 203 -14.10 -1.29 0.44
CA GLU A 203 -15.04 -0.84 -0.58
C GLU A 203 -14.30 0.15 -1.49
N ASP A 204 -14.68 0.25 -2.76
CA ASP A 204 -14.12 1.21 -3.72
C ASP A 204 -14.55 2.66 -3.41
N LYS A 205 -14.09 3.19 -2.28
CA LYS A 205 -14.29 4.58 -1.85
C LYS A 205 -13.18 5.00 -0.89
N TRP A 206 -12.79 6.27 -0.96
CA TRP A 206 -11.69 6.82 -0.18
C TRP A 206 -11.85 6.64 1.33
N GLU A 207 -13.08 6.76 1.84
CA GLU A 207 -13.37 6.60 3.26
C GLU A 207 -13.05 5.18 3.77
N SER A 208 -13.24 4.16 2.93
CA SER A 208 -12.91 2.78 3.26
C SER A 208 -11.38 2.59 3.31
N VAL A 209 -10.68 3.10 2.29
CA VAL A 209 -9.20 3.07 2.23
C VAL A 209 -8.60 3.73 3.48
N ILE A 210 -9.01 4.96 3.82
CA ILE A 210 -8.41 5.67 4.95
C ILE A 210 -8.80 5.05 6.31
N ASP A 211 -9.98 4.44 6.44
CA ASP A 211 -10.37 3.70 7.65
C ASP A 211 -9.47 2.48 7.87
N ILE A 212 -9.21 1.69 6.83
CA ILE A 212 -8.30 0.53 6.89
C ILE A 212 -6.86 0.97 7.23
N ILE A 213 -6.38 2.07 6.63
CA ILE A 213 -5.06 2.65 6.95
C ILE A 213 -4.99 3.04 8.43
N ASN A 214 -6.02 3.70 8.96
CA ASN A 214 -6.06 4.11 10.37
C ASN A 214 -6.06 2.92 11.33
N LYS A 215 -6.72 1.81 10.98
CA LYS A 215 -6.73 0.57 11.77
C LYS A 215 -5.40 -0.18 11.75
N ASN A 216 -4.55 0.07 10.75
CA ASN A 216 -3.27 -0.62 10.55
C ASN A 216 -2.02 0.15 11.02
N LEU A 217 -2.15 1.39 11.51
CA LEU A 217 -1.02 2.26 11.86
C LEU A 217 0.05 1.59 12.74
N ASP A 218 -0.37 0.83 13.75
CA ASP A 218 0.51 0.21 14.75
C ASP A 218 0.66 -1.32 14.60
N LEU A 219 0.18 -1.90 13.49
CA LEU A 219 0.20 -3.34 13.28
C LEU A 219 1.46 -3.86 12.57
N SER A 220 2.29 -2.96 12.05
CA SER A 220 3.52 -3.28 11.29
C SER A 220 4.47 -4.25 12.00
N LYS A 221 4.50 -4.23 13.35
CA LYS A 221 5.35 -5.10 14.18
C LYS A 221 4.96 -6.58 14.19
N TYR A 222 3.76 -6.91 13.71
CA TYR A 222 3.25 -8.28 13.67
C TYR A 222 3.46 -8.95 12.30
N ALA A 223 3.86 -8.20 11.29
CA ALA A 223 4.09 -8.71 9.94
C ALA A 223 5.58 -8.99 9.70
N GLY A 224 5.86 -10.05 8.93
CA GLY A 224 7.20 -10.43 8.49
C GLY A 224 7.19 -11.66 7.59
N PRO A 225 8.35 -12.10 7.08
CA PRO A 225 8.43 -13.29 6.23
C PRO A 225 7.77 -14.52 6.89
N GLY A 226 6.76 -15.06 6.22
CA GLY A 226 5.93 -16.18 6.67
C GLY A 226 4.56 -15.78 7.17
N GLY A 227 4.29 -14.50 7.43
CA GLY A 227 3.03 -14.01 8.01
C GLY A 227 2.83 -12.50 7.87
N PHE A 228 1.85 -12.06 7.10
CA PHE A 228 1.59 -10.65 6.81
C PHE A 228 0.21 -10.17 7.26
N ASN A 229 0.13 -8.90 7.68
CA ASN A 229 -1.17 -8.24 7.84
C ASN A 229 -1.80 -8.08 6.46
N ASP A 230 -3.03 -8.55 6.30
CA ASP A 230 -3.82 -8.39 5.09
C ASP A 230 -4.80 -7.22 5.27
N MET A 231 -4.60 -6.19 4.44
CA MET A 231 -5.43 -4.98 4.41
C MET A 231 -6.58 -5.12 3.40
N ASP A 232 -6.85 -6.33 2.91
CA ASP A 232 -7.83 -6.67 1.88
C ASP A 232 -7.38 -6.33 0.46
N MET A 233 -8.21 -6.71 -0.52
CA MET A 233 -7.94 -6.60 -1.95
C MET A 233 -7.77 -5.15 -2.44
N LEU A 234 -7.11 -5.00 -3.59
CA LEU A 234 -6.91 -3.72 -4.27
C LEU A 234 -8.13 -3.35 -5.13
N GLU A 235 -8.72 -2.19 -4.85
CA GLU A 235 -9.83 -1.60 -5.61
C GLU A 235 -9.37 -0.82 -6.85
N VAL A 236 -8.06 -0.76 -7.09
CA VAL A 236 -7.47 -0.03 -8.22
C VAL A 236 -8.08 -0.48 -9.54
N GLY A 237 -8.78 0.44 -10.22
CA GLY A 237 -9.43 0.19 -11.50
C GLY A 237 -10.94 -0.09 -11.43
N ASN A 238 -11.56 -0.09 -10.26
CA ASN A 238 -13.01 -0.33 -10.13
C ASN A 238 -13.90 0.89 -10.44
N GLY A 239 -13.33 2.09 -10.39
CA GLY A 239 -13.86 3.30 -11.02
C GLY A 239 -14.52 4.32 -10.09
N HIS A 240 -14.55 4.08 -8.78
CA HIS A 240 -15.23 4.96 -7.81
C HIS A 240 -14.27 5.84 -6.97
N MET A 241 -12.96 5.71 -7.16
CA MET A 241 -11.95 6.61 -6.62
C MET A 241 -11.19 7.35 -7.74
N THR A 242 -10.55 8.45 -7.39
CA THR A 242 -9.65 9.21 -8.27
C THR A 242 -8.33 8.48 -8.48
N ASP A 243 -7.61 8.82 -9.56
CA ASP A 243 -6.28 8.28 -9.83
C ASP A 243 -5.28 8.53 -8.68
N GLU A 244 -5.38 9.68 -7.99
CA GLU A 244 -4.54 10.00 -6.83
C GLU A 244 -4.88 9.12 -5.62
N GLU A 245 -6.17 8.88 -5.35
CA GLU A 245 -6.61 7.98 -4.28
C GLU A 245 -6.17 6.54 -4.55
N TYR A 246 -6.27 6.08 -5.81
CA TYR A 246 -5.76 4.77 -6.22
C TYR A 246 -4.24 4.64 -6.09
N ARG A 247 -3.48 5.69 -6.45
CA ARG A 247 -2.03 5.74 -6.21
C ARG A 247 -1.72 5.63 -4.72
N THR A 248 -2.43 6.38 -3.87
CA THR A 248 -2.26 6.30 -2.41
C THR A 248 -2.61 4.93 -1.88
N HIS A 249 -3.75 4.36 -2.27
CA HIS A 249 -4.20 3.00 -1.92
C HIS A 249 -3.11 1.97 -2.19
N PHE A 250 -2.67 1.87 -3.45
CA PHE A 250 -1.63 0.92 -3.87
C PHE A 250 -0.31 1.11 -3.10
N THR A 251 0.12 2.38 -2.97
CA THR A 251 1.38 2.73 -2.32
C THR A 251 1.40 2.30 -0.85
N VAL A 252 0.31 2.54 -0.13
CA VAL A 252 0.22 2.22 1.29
C VAL A 252 0.15 0.70 1.49
N TRP A 253 -0.63 -0.03 0.70
CA TRP A 253 -0.67 -1.50 0.74
C TRP A 253 0.72 -2.10 0.49
N ALA A 254 1.44 -1.58 -0.50
CA ALA A 254 2.79 -2.01 -0.81
C ALA A 254 3.76 -1.75 0.35
N ALA A 255 3.79 -0.52 0.89
CA ALA A 255 4.69 -0.12 1.96
C ALA A 255 4.44 -0.86 3.29
N LEU A 256 3.19 -1.23 3.57
CA LEU A 256 2.81 -1.97 4.78
C LEU A 256 2.87 -3.50 4.60
N LYS A 257 3.35 -4.00 3.45
CA LYS A 257 3.48 -5.43 3.13
C LYS A 257 2.15 -6.18 3.15
N SER A 258 1.05 -5.53 2.77
CA SER A 258 -0.20 -6.24 2.50
C SER A 258 -0.03 -7.13 1.26
N PRO A 259 -0.74 -8.27 1.16
CA PRO A 259 -0.96 -8.93 -0.12
C PRO A 259 -1.48 -7.91 -1.15
N LEU A 260 -1.00 -8.02 -2.40
CA LEU A 260 -1.43 -7.19 -3.52
C LEU A 260 -2.31 -8.03 -4.45
N LEU A 261 -3.55 -8.23 -4.02
CA LEU A 261 -4.56 -8.97 -4.78
C LEU A 261 -5.45 -8.00 -5.55
N LEU A 262 -5.36 -8.00 -6.88
CA LEU A 262 -6.17 -7.16 -7.77
C LEU A 262 -7.65 -7.57 -7.70
N GLY A 263 -8.54 -6.60 -7.53
CA GLY A 263 -9.99 -6.80 -7.45
C GLY A 263 -10.80 -6.24 -8.63
N HIS A 264 -10.15 -5.85 -9.74
CA HIS A 264 -10.81 -5.29 -10.93
C HIS A 264 -10.84 -6.30 -12.10
N ASP A 265 -11.53 -5.93 -13.19
CA ASP A 265 -11.52 -6.70 -14.45
C ASP A 265 -10.26 -6.39 -15.28
N ILE A 266 -9.29 -7.31 -15.25
CA ILE A 266 -7.99 -7.14 -15.93
C ILE A 266 -8.16 -7.10 -17.45
N ARG A 267 -9.20 -7.76 -17.98
CA ARG A 267 -9.42 -7.87 -19.44
C ARG A 267 -9.71 -6.50 -20.07
N THR A 268 -10.24 -5.57 -19.28
CA THR A 268 -10.62 -4.22 -19.71
C THR A 268 -9.80 -3.12 -19.05
N MET A 269 -8.67 -3.46 -18.43
CA MET A 269 -7.83 -2.52 -17.70
C MET A 269 -7.26 -1.42 -18.62
N GLY A 270 -7.39 -0.17 -18.19
CA GLY A 270 -6.79 0.99 -18.88
C GLY A 270 -5.35 1.27 -18.45
N GLN A 271 -4.64 2.11 -19.21
CA GLN A 271 -3.24 2.45 -18.94
C GLN A 271 -3.06 3.10 -17.56
N ASN A 272 -3.96 3.99 -17.12
CA ASN A 272 -3.84 4.63 -15.80
C ASN A 272 -3.85 3.59 -14.66
N THR A 273 -4.69 2.55 -14.76
CA THR A 273 -4.73 1.44 -13.80
C THR A 273 -3.42 0.66 -13.84
N PHE A 274 -2.93 0.32 -15.04
CA PHE A 274 -1.65 -0.37 -15.22
C PHE A 274 -0.47 0.45 -14.68
N ASP A 275 -0.43 1.76 -14.90
CA ASP A 275 0.64 2.62 -14.39
C ASP A 275 0.71 2.61 -12.85
N VAL A 276 -0.44 2.40 -12.19
CA VAL A 276 -0.50 2.27 -10.73
C VAL A 276 0.01 0.90 -10.29
N ILE A 277 -0.66 -0.17 -10.73
CA ILE A 277 -0.39 -1.53 -10.24
C ILE A 277 0.88 -2.13 -10.86
N GLY A 278 1.36 -1.57 -11.96
CA GLY A 278 2.55 -2.00 -12.68
C GLY A 278 3.82 -1.27 -12.24
N ASN A 279 3.75 -0.38 -11.24
CA ASN A 279 4.91 0.35 -10.76
C ASN A 279 5.88 -0.59 -10.05
N LYS A 280 6.89 -1.06 -10.80
CA LYS A 280 7.89 -2.02 -10.33
C LYS A 280 8.66 -1.55 -9.10
N GLU A 281 8.98 -0.26 -8.97
CA GLU A 281 9.74 0.22 -7.82
C GLU A 281 8.93 0.11 -6.52
N ILE A 282 7.62 0.34 -6.58
CA ILE A 282 6.72 0.20 -5.43
C ILE A 282 6.42 -1.29 -5.15
N ILE A 283 6.28 -2.12 -6.19
CA ILE A 283 6.20 -3.57 -6.04
C ILE A 283 7.46 -4.12 -5.36
N ASP A 284 8.65 -3.67 -5.76
CA ASP A 284 9.91 -4.07 -5.16
C ASP A 284 10.01 -3.65 -3.68
N ILE A 285 9.33 -2.57 -3.29
CA ILE A 285 9.12 -2.30 -1.87
C ILE A 285 8.29 -3.43 -1.28
N ASN A 286 7.08 -3.72 -1.74
CA ASN A 286 6.24 -4.79 -1.19
C ASN A 286 6.96 -6.15 -1.10
N GLN A 287 7.76 -6.48 -2.12
CA GLN A 287 8.48 -7.74 -2.27
C GLN A 287 9.91 -7.74 -1.69
N ASP A 288 10.33 -6.67 -1.01
CA ASP A 288 11.64 -6.61 -0.37
C ASP A 288 11.87 -7.78 0.61
N SER A 289 13.05 -8.41 0.52
CA SER A 289 13.33 -9.66 1.22
C SER A 289 13.44 -9.53 2.75
N LEU A 290 13.53 -8.31 3.31
CA LEU A 290 13.39 -8.14 4.77
C LEU A 290 11.96 -8.42 5.23
N GLY A 291 10.97 -8.26 4.34
CA GLY A 291 9.55 -8.41 4.66
C GLY A 291 9.04 -7.47 5.75
N LYS A 292 9.77 -6.40 6.07
CA LYS A 292 9.40 -5.46 7.15
C LYS A 292 8.47 -4.37 6.64
N ALA A 293 7.27 -4.27 7.22
CA ALA A 293 6.36 -3.16 6.99
C ALA A 293 6.94 -1.81 7.44
N ALA A 294 6.60 -0.74 6.71
CA ALA A 294 6.98 0.61 7.09
C ALA A 294 6.30 1.02 8.40
N PHE A 295 7.07 1.56 9.35
CA PHE A 295 6.55 2.01 10.64
C PHE A 295 5.91 3.38 10.53
N PHE A 296 4.71 3.52 11.11
CA PHE A 296 4.11 4.82 11.34
C PHE A 296 4.98 5.66 12.29
N ARG A 297 5.16 6.95 11.98
CA ARG A 297 6.08 7.86 12.69
C ARG A 297 5.40 9.11 13.24
N ALA A 298 4.48 9.68 12.48
CA ALA A 298 3.76 10.87 12.89
C ALA A 298 2.48 11.08 12.06
N ARG A 299 1.55 11.81 12.64
CA ARG A 299 0.40 12.40 11.94
C ARG A 299 0.25 13.86 12.36
N VAL A 300 0.12 14.74 11.37
CA VAL A 300 -0.14 16.18 11.56
C VAL A 300 -1.29 16.56 10.64
N GLU A 301 -2.44 16.96 11.20
CA GLU A 301 -3.61 17.42 10.42
C GLU A 301 -4.01 16.47 9.27
N ASN A 302 -4.10 15.16 9.53
CA ASN A 302 -4.40 14.12 8.52
C ASN A 302 -3.34 13.96 7.40
N VAL A 303 -2.13 14.47 7.62
CA VAL A 303 -0.94 14.09 6.86
C VAL A 303 -0.15 13.09 7.67
N TYR A 304 0.10 11.93 7.10
CA TYR A 304 0.69 10.78 7.77
C TYR A 304 2.10 10.52 7.26
N LEU A 305 3.00 10.11 8.15
CA LEU A 305 4.39 9.80 7.86
C LEU A 305 4.69 8.36 8.26
N TRP A 306 5.25 7.59 7.32
CA TRP A 306 5.85 6.28 7.57
C TRP A 306 7.32 6.25 7.12
N VAL A 307 8.10 5.41 7.82
CA VAL A 307 9.48 5.09 7.46
C VAL A 307 9.69 3.58 7.53
N GLY A 308 10.28 3.00 6.49
CA GLY A 308 10.59 1.57 6.41
C GLY A 308 12.07 1.29 6.18
N GLU A 309 12.50 0.07 6.49
CA GLU A 309 13.83 -0.44 6.13
C GLU A 309 13.73 -1.28 4.86
N LEU A 310 14.78 -1.24 4.04
CA LEU A 310 14.93 -2.08 2.86
C LEU A 310 16.18 -2.96 2.99
N SER A 311 16.15 -4.13 2.34
CA SER A 311 17.19 -5.16 2.41
C SER A 311 18.57 -4.69 1.97
N ASN A 312 18.62 -3.69 1.08
CA ASN A 312 19.84 -3.09 0.58
C ASN A 312 20.43 -2.01 1.52
N GLY A 313 19.84 -1.78 2.69
CA GLY A 313 20.28 -0.77 3.67
C GLY A 313 19.59 0.59 3.53
N ASP A 314 18.82 0.81 2.47
CA ASP A 314 18.10 2.06 2.23
C ASP A 314 16.93 2.26 3.22
N ARG A 315 16.37 3.46 3.19
CA ARG A 315 15.13 3.82 3.91
C ARG A 315 14.02 4.12 2.92
N LEU A 316 12.84 3.59 3.20
CA LEU A 316 11.61 4.06 2.61
C LEU A 316 11.09 5.25 3.41
N LEU A 317 10.65 6.31 2.73
CA LEU A 317 9.99 7.45 3.32
C LEU A 317 8.66 7.69 2.60
N MET A 318 7.54 7.57 3.30
CA MET A 318 6.21 7.72 2.72
C MET A 318 5.40 8.78 3.46
N VAL A 319 4.84 9.74 2.72
CA VAL A 319 3.93 10.77 3.23
C VAL A 319 2.61 10.70 2.47
N VAL A 320 1.51 10.55 3.21
CA VAL A 320 0.14 10.53 2.66
C VAL A 320 -0.60 11.77 3.12
N ASN A 321 -1.20 12.50 2.19
CA ASN A 321 -2.07 13.63 2.48
C ASN A 321 -3.54 13.18 2.42
N ALA A 322 -4.16 12.92 3.58
CA ALA A 322 -5.59 12.59 3.63
C ALA A 322 -6.49 13.82 3.85
N ARG A 323 -6.05 15.00 3.42
CA ARG A 323 -6.86 16.22 3.39
C ARG A 323 -7.46 16.43 2.00
N GLU A 324 -8.54 17.20 1.97
CA GLU A 324 -9.23 17.66 0.75
C GLU A 324 -8.44 18.69 -0.08
N ASN A 325 -7.32 19.19 0.44
CA ASN A 325 -6.51 20.22 -0.22
C ASN A 325 -5.05 19.78 -0.33
N PRO A 326 -4.33 20.20 -1.39
CA PRO A 326 -2.92 19.89 -1.53
C PRO A 326 -2.08 20.55 -0.41
N VAL A 327 -1.01 19.87 -0.03
CA VAL A 327 -0.10 20.31 1.04
C VAL A 327 1.37 20.30 0.59
N ASN A 328 2.19 21.09 1.27
CA ASN A 328 3.63 20.89 1.30
C ASN A 328 4.00 20.20 2.62
N ALA A 329 4.99 19.31 2.58
CA ALA A 329 5.57 18.67 3.75
C ALA A 329 7.09 18.86 3.78
N GLN A 330 7.66 18.96 4.96
CA GLN A 330 9.11 18.90 5.20
C GLN A 330 9.36 17.84 6.27
N VAL A 331 10.05 16.76 5.90
CA VAL A 331 10.33 15.66 6.83
C VAL A 331 11.76 15.76 7.34
N SER A 332 11.94 15.77 8.66
CA SER A 332 13.27 15.75 9.27
C SER A 332 13.95 14.39 9.09
N LEU A 333 15.26 14.38 8.80
CA LEU A 333 16.05 13.13 8.74
C LEU A 333 16.09 12.40 10.09
N SER A 334 15.77 13.08 11.19
CA SER A 334 15.60 12.45 12.51
C SER A 334 14.42 11.48 12.57
N SER A 335 13.51 11.51 11.60
CA SER A 335 12.44 10.51 11.44
C SER A 335 12.96 9.14 11.00
N LEU A 336 14.15 9.09 10.39
CA LEU A 336 14.75 7.88 9.81
C LEU A 336 15.40 6.94 10.84
N VAL A 337 15.34 7.32 12.12
CA VAL A 337 16.03 6.65 13.23
C VAL A 337 15.13 6.54 14.46
N SER A 338 15.58 5.82 15.48
CA SER A 338 14.73 5.47 16.61
C SER A 338 15.22 5.99 17.95
N THR A 339 16.54 6.05 18.17
CA THR A 339 17.10 6.49 19.45
C THR A 339 17.39 7.98 19.49
N LYS A 340 17.43 8.56 20.70
CA LYS A 340 17.77 9.97 20.90
C LYS A 340 19.19 10.31 20.40
N GLU A 341 20.13 9.37 20.58
CA GLU A 341 21.52 9.52 20.15
C GLU A 341 21.61 9.54 18.63
N GLU A 342 20.95 8.62 17.94
CA GLU A 342 20.88 8.60 16.48
C GLU A 342 20.24 9.87 15.92
N ARG A 343 19.20 10.42 16.58
CA ARG A 343 18.57 11.67 16.15
C ARG A 343 19.56 12.84 16.16
N LEU A 344 20.42 12.92 17.17
CA LEU A 344 21.47 13.94 17.21
C LEU A 344 22.48 13.76 16.06
N LEU A 345 22.86 12.51 15.77
CA LEU A 345 23.76 12.19 14.66
C LEU A 345 23.13 12.51 13.29
N SER A 346 21.81 12.32 13.15
CA SER A 346 21.08 12.51 11.89
C SER A 346 21.13 13.94 11.34
N ALA A 347 21.41 14.94 12.19
CA ALA A 347 21.58 16.33 11.77
C ALA A 347 22.80 16.54 10.84
N SER A 348 23.78 15.63 10.88
CA SER A 348 24.97 15.67 10.02
C SER A 348 24.84 14.83 8.75
N TRP A 349 23.72 14.12 8.58
CA TRP A 349 23.56 13.19 7.48
C TRP A 349 23.12 13.90 6.20
N GLU A 350 23.59 13.34 5.09
CA GLU A 350 23.09 13.64 3.76
C GLU A 350 22.49 12.35 3.17
N VAL A 351 21.42 12.49 2.41
CA VAL A 351 20.70 11.37 1.79
C VAL A 351 20.47 11.64 0.31
N TYR A 352 20.80 10.67 -0.54
CA TYR A 352 20.34 10.65 -1.93
C TYR A 352 18.89 10.19 -1.93
N VAL A 353 18.04 10.89 -2.68
CA VAL A 353 16.60 10.67 -2.67
C VAL A 353 16.11 10.36 -4.07
N ARG A 354 15.33 9.29 -4.19
CA ARG A 354 14.63 8.87 -5.41
C ARG A 354 13.13 8.88 -5.18
N ASP A 355 12.37 9.47 -6.09
CA ASP A 355 10.91 9.42 -6.10
C ASP A 355 10.44 8.21 -6.93
N LEU A 356 9.66 7.32 -6.31
CA LEU A 356 9.29 6.04 -6.93
C LEU A 356 8.08 6.15 -7.86
N TRP A 357 7.31 7.25 -7.78
CA TRP A 357 6.25 7.52 -8.74
C TRP A 357 6.76 8.27 -9.97
N LEU A 358 7.78 9.12 -9.80
CA LEU A 358 8.42 9.82 -10.90
C LEU A 358 9.51 8.98 -11.59
N HIS A 359 10.01 7.94 -10.93
CA HIS A 359 11.18 7.15 -11.36
C HIS A 359 12.45 8.01 -11.52
N GLU A 360 12.59 9.03 -10.68
CA GLU A 360 13.64 10.05 -10.79
C GLU A 360 14.44 10.21 -9.50
N ASP A 361 15.75 10.40 -9.64
CA ASP A 361 16.61 10.80 -8.54
C ASP A 361 16.47 12.32 -8.34
N ILE A 362 15.85 12.73 -7.23
CA ILE A 362 15.47 14.13 -6.99
C ILE A 362 16.59 14.95 -6.31
N GLY A 363 17.68 14.31 -5.89
CA GLY A 363 18.90 14.97 -5.45
C GLY A 363 19.42 14.55 -4.06
N LEU A 364 20.37 15.34 -3.55
CA LEU A 364 21.00 15.14 -2.25
C LEU A 364 20.43 16.15 -1.24
N PHE A 365 19.94 15.65 -0.10
CA PHE A 365 19.33 16.48 0.95
C PHE A 365 20.02 16.27 2.29
N SER A 366 20.03 17.32 3.11
CA SER A 366 20.53 17.31 4.50
C SER A 366 19.47 17.93 5.41
N ASN A 367 19.43 17.51 6.67
CA ASN A 367 18.48 17.94 7.71
C ASN A 367 16.99 17.60 7.45
N VAL A 368 16.46 17.99 6.28
CA VAL A 368 15.06 17.82 5.88
C VAL A 368 14.94 17.36 4.42
N VAL A 369 13.90 16.58 4.13
CA VAL A 369 13.46 16.23 2.77
C VAL A 369 12.17 17.01 2.48
N PRO A 370 12.19 18.00 1.57
CA PRO A 370 10.99 18.74 1.19
C PRO A 370 10.16 17.97 0.16
N MET A 371 8.85 17.95 0.36
CA MET A 371 7.87 17.42 -0.59
C MET A 371 6.86 18.52 -0.89
N ARG A 372 6.83 18.97 -2.14
CA ARG A 372 5.96 20.06 -2.57
C ARG A 372 4.72 19.53 -3.27
N ASN A 373 3.61 20.22 -3.06
CA ASN A 373 2.35 19.99 -3.76
C ASN A 373 1.91 18.51 -3.77
N ILE A 374 1.88 17.88 -2.59
CA ILE A 374 1.26 16.57 -2.41
C ILE A 374 -0.24 16.79 -2.62
N PRO A 375 -0.87 16.17 -3.65
CA PRO A 375 -2.28 16.39 -3.96
C PRO A 375 -3.20 16.05 -2.78
N ALA A 376 -4.43 16.56 -2.84
CA ALA A 376 -5.50 16.05 -1.97
C ALA A 376 -5.61 14.53 -2.18
N HIS A 377 -5.67 13.78 -1.08
CA HIS A 377 -5.69 12.31 -1.07
C HIS A 377 -4.48 11.64 -1.75
N GLY A 378 -3.42 12.41 -2.02
CA GLY A 378 -2.23 11.95 -2.72
C GLY A 378 -1.12 11.46 -1.77
N VAL A 379 -0.11 10.85 -2.38
CA VAL A 379 1.05 10.26 -1.69
C VAL A 379 2.37 10.74 -2.30
N ARG A 380 3.42 10.76 -1.48
CA ARG A 380 4.82 10.73 -1.92
C ARG A 380 5.49 9.55 -1.25
N ILE A 381 6.18 8.75 -2.04
CA ILE A 381 6.97 7.61 -1.56
C ILE A 381 8.35 7.69 -2.18
N LEU A 382 9.35 7.77 -1.31
CA LEU A 382 10.73 8.04 -1.67
C LEU A 382 11.63 6.92 -1.13
N ARG A 383 12.63 6.53 -1.91
CA ARG A 383 13.75 5.70 -1.45
C ARG A 383 14.93 6.60 -1.13
N LEU A 384 15.48 6.45 0.06
CA LEU A 384 16.57 7.25 0.59
C LEU A 384 17.78 6.35 0.79
N GLN A 385 18.91 6.74 0.20
CA GLN A 385 20.21 6.14 0.46
C GLN A 385 21.04 7.12 1.27
N ARG A 386 21.60 6.69 2.40
CA ARG A 386 22.48 7.56 3.20
C ARG A 386 23.84 7.69 2.53
N LYS A 387 24.32 8.92 2.38
CA LYS A 387 25.66 9.20 1.88
C LYS A 387 26.69 8.78 2.94
N GLY A 388 27.64 7.95 2.55
CA GLY A 388 28.76 7.56 3.40
C GLY A 388 28.47 6.42 4.39
N GLY A 389 27.40 5.64 4.21
CA GLY A 389 27.16 4.40 4.96
C GLY A 389 25.68 4.07 5.14
N ASP A 390 25.40 3.00 5.88
CA ASP A 390 24.03 2.52 6.10
C ASP A 390 23.28 3.29 7.20
N PHE A 391 21.96 3.18 7.18
CA PHE A 391 21.14 3.64 8.29
C PHE A 391 21.19 2.65 9.47
N PRO A 392 21.13 3.13 10.73
CA PRO A 392 21.00 2.24 11.89
C PRO A 392 19.64 1.56 11.90
N GLN A 393 19.54 0.39 12.53
CA GLN A 393 18.29 -0.39 12.58
C GLN A 393 17.10 0.44 13.11
N LEU A 394 15.97 0.28 12.44
CA LEU A 394 14.76 1.03 12.69
C LEU A 394 13.85 0.27 13.66
N HIS A 395 13.50 0.93 14.76
CA HIS A 395 12.56 0.44 15.77
C HIS A 395 11.30 1.31 15.85
N PRO A 396 10.16 0.78 16.29
CA PRO A 396 8.99 1.59 16.63
C PRO A 396 9.35 2.70 17.62
N LEU A 397 8.77 3.88 17.45
CA LEU A 397 9.01 4.99 18.39
C LEU A 397 8.19 4.79 19.67
N VAL A 398 8.80 5.12 20.80
CA VAL A 398 8.12 5.13 22.12
C VAL A 398 7.12 6.29 22.22
N SER A 399 7.32 7.35 21.44
CA SER A 399 6.37 8.45 21.28
C SER A 399 6.45 9.08 19.88
N HIS A 400 5.29 9.35 19.29
CA HIS A 400 5.14 10.05 18.02
C HIS A 400 5.26 11.55 18.26
N GLY A 401 6.20 12.23 17.59
CA GLY A 401 6.51 13.64 17.83
C GLY A 401 6.13 14.53 16.65
N LYS A 402 5.54 15.70 16.93
CA LYS A 402 5.24 16.74 15.91
C LYS A 402 6.49 17.28 15.21
N GLU A 403 7.67 17.07 15.78
CA GLU A 403 8.95 17.58 15.25
C GLU A 403 9.47 16.79 14.04
N LEU A 404 8.87 15.64 13.69
CA LEU A 404 9.34 14.81 12.59
C LEU A 404 8.88 15.28 11.21
N ILE A 405 7.73 15.95 11.14
CA ILE A 405 7.15 16.46 9.90
C ILE A 405 6.50 17.81 10.13
N TYR A 406 6.87 18.78 9.30
CA TYR A 406 6.18 20.07 9.20
C TYR A 406 5.29 20.07 7.98
N VAL A 407 4.04 20.49 8.14
CA VAL A 407 3.03 20.56 7.08
C VAL A 407 2.55 21.99 6.93
N SER A 408 2.43 22.45 5.69
CA SER A 408 1.90 23.78 5.37
C SER A 408 1.01 23.70 4.14
N GLU A 409 0.02 24.59 4.05
CA GLU A 409 -0.81 24.70 2.86
C GLU A 409 0.00 25.13 1.64
N VAL A 410 -0.44 24.71 0.46
CA VAL A 410 0.08 25.27 -0.79
C VAL A 410 -0.49 26.68 -0.92
N SER A 411 0.32 27.71 -0.63
CA SER A 411 -0.11 29.09 -0.81
C SER A 411 -0.46 29.30 -2.28
N ARG A 412 -1.76 29.53 -2.55
CA ARG A 412 -2.15 30.18 -3.80
C ARG A 412 -1.60 31.58 -3.70
N SER A 413 -0.44 31.84 -4.28
CA SER A 413 -0.07 33.20 -4.66
C SER A 413 -1.11 33.66 -5.68
N PHE A 414 -2.25 34.14 -5.18
CA PHE A 414 -3.09 35.06 -5.93
C PHE A 414 -2.18 36.24 -6.23
N CYS A 415 -1.78 36.35 -7.49
CA CYS A 415 -0.98 37.44 -7.99
C CYS A 415 -1.82 38.73 -7.86
N TRP A 416 -1.86 39.32 -6.67
CA TRP A 416 -2.50 40.63 -6.45
C TRP A 416 -1.78 41.73 -7.24
N SER A 417 -0.54 41.50 -7.65
CA SER A 417 0.24 42.46 -8.43
C SER A 417 -0.34 42.70 -9.83
N SER A 418 -1.04 41.75 -10.46
CA SER A 418 -1.66 41.99 -11.78
C SER A 418 -3.03 42.69 -11.67
N VAL A 419 -3.77 42.52 -10.58
CA VAL A 419 -5.07 43.20 -10.39
C VAL A 419 -4.89 44.63 -9.88
N LEU A 420 -3.94 44.88 -8.97
CA LEU A 420 -3.64 46.25 -8.52
C LEU A 420 -3.03 47.12 -9.62
N SER A 421 -2.17 46.56 -10.49
CA SER A 421 -1.59 47.30 -11.61
C SER A 421 -2.65 47.74 -12.63
N VAL A 422 -3.65 46.90 -12.91
CA VAL A 422 -4.74 47.24 -13.86
C VAL A 422 -5.70 48.27 -13.26
N VAL A 423 -5.98 48.21 -11.96
CA VAL A 423 -6.87 49.18 -11.28
C VAL A 423 -6.19 50.55 -11.13
N ILE A 424 -4.88 50.59 -10.85
CA ILE A 424 -4.11 51.85 -10.78
C ILE A 424 -3.94 52.46 -12.18
N PHE A 425 -3.72 51.66 -13.22
CA PHE A 425 -3.65 52.17 -14.60
C PHE A 425 -4.98 52.77 -15.07
N ALA A 426 -6.12 52.12 -14.77
CA ALA A 426 -7.43 52.59 -15.17
C ALA A 426 -7.88 53.88 -14.44
N LEU A 427 -7.40 54.12 -13.21
CA LEU A 427 -7.73 55.32 -12.44
C LEU A 427 -6.85 56.54 -12.79
N LEU A 428 -5.67 56.34 -13.40
CA LEU A 428 -4.75 57.41 -13.81
C LEU A 428 -4.91 57.85 -15.28
N LEU A 429 -5.66 57.09 -16.08
CA LEU A 429 -5.91 57.36 -17.51
C LEU A 429 -6.58 58.71 -17.85
N PRO A 430 -7.31 59.41 -16.96
CA PRO A 430 -7.80 60.75 -17.28
C PRO A 430 -6.78 61.89 -17.09
N LEU A 431 -5.60 61.63 -16.52
CA LEU A 431 -4.66 62.69 -16.10
C LEU A 431 -3.42 62.87 -16.98
N LEU A 432 -3.19 62.01 -17.97
CA LEU A 432 -2.00 62.08 -18.84
C LEU A 432 -2.41 62.23 -20.30
N ASN A 433 -2.44 63.48 -20.74
CA ASN A 433 -2.59 63.85 -22.14
C ASN A 433 -1.20 63.76 -22.81
N ARG A 434 -0.77 62.56 -23.27
CA ARG A 434 0.34 62.38 -24.24
C ARG A 434 0.52 60.92 -24.71
N THR A 435 1.08 60.83 -25.91
CA THR A 435 1.27 59.73 -26.86
C THR A 435 1.76 58.38 -26.30
N PHE A 436 1.19 57.28 -26.80
CA PHE A 436 1.54 55.89 -26.45
C PHE A 436 2.89 55.45 -27.04
N VAL A 437 3.71 54.78 -26.22
CA VAL A 437 4.79 53.87 -26.65
C VAL A 437 4.56 52.55 -25.93
N PHE A 438 4.44 51.45 -26.67
CA PHE A 438 4.30 50.08 -26.13
C PHE A 438 5.67 49.58 -25.65
N PHE A 439 5.78 49.17 -24.37
CA PHE A 439 6.89 48.36 -23.87
C PHE A 439 6.41 46.95 -23.53
N LYS A 440 7.23 45.95 -23.90
CA LYS A 440 7.07 44.52 -23.62
C LYS A 440 7.29 44.28 -22.11
N ALA A 441 6.52 43.35 -21.54
CA ALA A 441 6.54 43.06 -20.10
C ALA A 441 7.83 42.35 -19.64
N SER A 442 8.46 42.89 -18.59
CA SER A 442 9.57 42.25 -17.86
C SER A 442 9.14 41.96 -16.42
N VAL A 443 9.54 40.79 -15.89
CA VAL A 443 9.13 40.25 -14.58
C VAL A 443 9.95 40.90 -13.45
N ILE A 444 9.30 41.38 -12.39
CA ILE A 444 9.95 41.99 -11.20
C ILE A 444 9.93 40.99 -10.04
N TYR A 445 11.08 40.77 -9.40
CA TYR A 445 11.21 39.99 -8.16
C TYR A 445 11.30 40.90 -6.93
N PHE A 446 10.67 40.50 -5.82
CA PHE A 446 10.80 41.14 -4.51
C PHE A 446 11.49 40.17 -3.52
N ASN A 447 12.59 40.61 -2.90
CA ASN A 447 13.23 39.91 -1.78
C ASN A 447 12.88 40.66 -0.48
N THR A 448 12.28 39.99 0.50
CA THR A 448 11.73 40.60 1.72
C THR A 448 12.74 40.81 2.84
N ARG A 449 14.05 40.86 2.55
CA ARG A 449 15.09 41.10 3.58
C ARG A 449 16.03 42.27 3.34
N ASP A 450 16.07 42.88 2.17
CA ASP A 450 16.90 44.05 1.89
C ASP A 450 16.14 45.05 1.02
N THR A 451 16.32 46.35 1.28
CA THR A 451 15.67 47.47 0.56
C THR A 451 16.36 47.75 -0.79
N GLU A 452 16.54 46.72 -1.62
CA GLU A 452 17.03 46.86 -2.99
C GLU A 452 16.05 46.25 -4.01
N MET A 453 15.75 47.03 -5.05
CA MET A 453 14.98 46.60 -6.22
C MET A 453 15.99 46.33 -7.34
N ILE A 454 15.98 45.12 -7.90
CA ILE A 454 16.84 44.75 -9.03
C ILE A 454 15.94 44.58 -10.25
N VAL A 455 16.18 45.38 -11.29
CA VAL A 455 15.56 45.27 -12.60
C VAL A 455 16.61 44.67 -13.53
N LEU A 456 16.29 43.58 -14.21
CA LEU A 456 17.15 42.98 -15.23
C LEU A 456 16.55 43.27 -16.60
N GLU A 457 17.25 44.08 -17.38
CA GLU A 457 17.10 44.19 -18.84
C GLU A 457 18.44 43.78 -19.46
N ASP A 458 18.38 42.89 -20.47
CA ASP A 458 19.48 42.48 -21.36
C ASP A 458 20.92 42.78 -20.87
N ASP A 459 21.49 41.83 -20.13
CA ASP A 459 22.93 41.64 -19.87
C ASP A 459 23.78 42.81 -19.28
N GLU A 460 23.21 43.88 -18.73
CA GLU A 460 23.97 44.81 -17.84
C GLU A 460 23.21 45.16 -16.55
N GLU A 461 23.91 45.03 -15.40
CA GLU A 461 23.37 45.26 -14.05
C GLU A 461 23.45 46.76 -13.68
N GLU A 462 22.38 47.54 -13.88
CA GLU A 462 22.30 48.92 -13.34
C GLU A 462 21.58 48.95 -11.99
N ARG A 463 22.30 49.33 -10.93
CA ARG A 463 21.76 49.52 -9.57
C ARG A 463 21.31 50.97 -9.35
N MET A 464 20.00 51.19 -9.14
CA MET A 464 19.47 52.47 -8.66
C MET A 464 19.13 52.40 -7.15
N LEU A 465 19.81 53.24 -6.36
CA LEU A 465 19.52 53.47 -4.94
C LEU A 465 18.54 54.65 -4.79
N MET A 466 17.30 54.39 -4.37
CA MET A 466 16.41 55.45 -3.88
C MET A 466 16.52 55.57 -2.36
N LYS A 467 16.93 56.75 -1.87
CA LYS A 467 16.76 57.15 -0.46
C LYS A 467 15.35 57.71 -0.29
N ALA A 468 14.61 57.20 0.69
CA ALA A 468 13.33 57.75 1.10
C ALA A 468 13.54 59.00 1.98
N GLU A 469 12.84 60.08 1.66
CA GLU A 469 12.41 61.12 2.62
C GLU A 469 10.90 60.98 2.88
#